data_AF-A0A316GUC9-F1
#
_entry.id   AF-A0A316GUC9-F1
#
_cell.length_a   1.000
_cell.length_b   1.000
_cell.length_c   1.000
_cell.angle_alpha   90.00
_cell.angle_beta   90.00
_cell.angle_gamma   90.00
#
_symmetry.space_group_name_H-M   'P 1'
#
loop_
_entity.id
_entity.type
_entity.pdbx_description
1 polymer ?
#
loop_
_entity_poly.entity_id
_entity_poly.type
_entity_poly.pdbx_seq_one_letter_code
_entity_poly.pdbx_strand_id
1 'polypeptide(L)'
;MAKETLPAALKLMFGHEGGYSNHPSDPGGPTKYGVTLKTLRAHRRNPKLTAEDVKALTLAEAEDVYHKSYWTQSGGDLLPAGLDYSSFDYGVNSGPATAIKRLQKVLGIGQDGIVGGQTLAAIDAYPGGLAELIVAYAEERMRYLRGLGTWGKFGRGWTIRVTGKDPKGQYKPALGVVGNSLRMAAGRVTAPSASPVGTPKAPPSDAGIAEILKKPEAWAPLGGLLSAVGGMAAGAGPVQWALAVVLVAGVGYGLYRLVKRERATA
;
A
#
# COMPACT_ATOMS: atom_id res chain seq x y z
N MET A 1 -6.33 14.34 1.60
CA MET A 1 -6.47 13.11 2.42
C MET A 1 -6.06 11.96 1.54
N ALA A 2 -5.12 11.10 1.97
CA ALA A 2 -4.83 9.89 1.22
C ALA A 2 -6.05 8.94 1.29
N LYS A 3 -6.30 8.20 0.22
CA LYS A 3 -7.42 7.26 0.14
C LYS A 3 -7.24 6.10 1.12
N GLU A 4 -8.34 5.57 1.66
CA GLU A 4 -8.36 4.50 2.67
C GLU A 4 -7.59 3.22 2.27
N THR A 5 -7.40 3.01 0.97
CA THR A 5 -6.67 1.89 0.38
C THR A 5 -5.15 2.03 0.43
N LEU A 6 -4.59 3.24 0.59
CA LEU A 6 -3.13 3.48 0.57
C LEU A 6 -2.38 2.67 1.65
N PRO A 7 -2.78 2.65 2.94
CA PRO A 7 -2.05 1.87 3.96
C PRO A 7 -2.04 0.36 3.66
N ALA A 8 -3.13 -0.17 3.10
CA ALA A 8 -3.21 -1.57 2.68
C ALA A 8 -2.30 -1.84 1.46
N ALA A 9 -2.29 -0.94 0.49
CA ALA A 9 -1.44 -1.01 -0.70
C ALA A 9 0.06 -0.93 -0.35
N LEU A 10 0.46 -0.01 0.54
CA LEU A 10 1.82 0.11 1.06
C LEU A 10 2.26 -1.18 1.77
N LYS A 11 1.42 -1.72 2.66
CA LYS A 11 1.73 -2.99 3.36
C LYS A 11 1.92 -4.17 2.39
N LEU A 12 1.10 -4.25 1.34
CA LEU A 12 1.23 -5.26 0.28
C LEU A 12 2.45 -5.03 -0.63
N MET A 13 2.92 -3.78 -0.75
CA MET A 13 4.08 -3.40 -1.56
C MET A 13 5.40 -3.71 -0.85
N PHE A 14 5.56 -3.27 0.40
CA PHE A 14 6.84 -3.33 1.12
C PHE A 14 7.24 -4.76 1.53
N GLY A 15 6.29 -5.62 1.89
CA GLY A 15 6.60 -6.81 2.66
C GLY A 15 7.15 -6.45 4.06
N HIS A 16 7.55 -7.44 4.85
CA HIS A 16 7.98 -7.19 6.23
C HIS A 16 9.45 -6.76 6.38
N GLU A 17 10.23 -6.66 5.30
CA GLU A 17 11.67 -6.38 5.35
C GLU A 17 12.08 -5.23 4.44
N GLY A 18 12.14 -4.03 5.01
CA GLY A 18 12.57 -2.78 4.35
C GLY A 18 14.06 -2.47 4.48
N GLY A 19 14.91 -3.49 4.58
CA GLY A 19 16.34 -3.35 4.88
C GLY A 19 17.12 -2.45 3.91
N TYR A 20 18.24 -1.91 4.37
CA TYR A 20 19.19 -1.19 3.51
C TYR A 20 20.07 -2.18 2.74
N SER A 21 20.16 -1.99 1.42
CA SER A 21 21.07 -2.69 0.52
C SER A 21 21.90 -1.69 -0.26
N ASN A 22 23.18 -2.01 -0.47
CA ASN A 22 24.08 -1.28 -1.35
C ASN A 22 25.17 -2.24 -1.85
N HIS A 23 24.88 -2.97 -2.92
CA HIS A 23 25.84 -3.91 -3.50
C HIS A 23 26.60 -3.25 -4.66
N PRO A 24 27.95 -3.38 -4.76
CA PRO A 24 28.73 -2.71 -5.81
C PRO A 24 28.34 -3.04 -7.25
N SER A 25 27.70 -4.21 -7.45
CA SER A 25 27.21 -4.68 -8.76
C SER A 25 25.72 -4.40 -9.01
N ASP A 26 25.02 -3.69 -8.12
CA ASP A 26 23.59 -3.37 -8.29
C ASP A 26 23.41 -2.07 -9.09
N PRO A 27 22.82 -2.09 -10.30
CA PRO A 27 22.55 -0.88 -11.07
C PRO A 27 21.54 0.09 -10.40
N GLY A 28 20.81 -0.35 -9.38
CA GLY A 28 19.94 0.51 -8.56
C GLY A 28 20.69 1.35 -7.51
N GLY A 29 21.89 0.92 -7.11
CA GLY A 29 22.70 1.56 -6.06
C GLY A 29 22.05 1.50 -4.66
N PRO A 30 22.44 2.40 -3.74
CA PRO A 30 21.92 2.43 -2.37
C PRO A 30 20.40 2.48 -2.34
N THR A 31 19.79 1.53 -1.64
CA THR A 31 18.34 1.32 -1.59
C THR A 31 17.88 0.94 -0.19
N LYS A 32 16.80 1.53 0.32
CA LYS A 32 16.16 1.16 1.60
C LYS A 32 14.63 1.29 1.45
N TYR A 33 13.86 0.38 2.04
CA TYR A 33 12.40 0.30 1.80
C TYR A 33 12.01 0.26 0.30
N GLY A 34 12.89 -0.22 -0.60
CA GLY A 34 12.70 -0.15 -2.06
C GLY A 34 12.91 1.23 -2.70
N VAL A 35 13.20 2.27 -1.91
CA VAL A 35 13.55 3.61 -2.40
C VAL A 35 15.04 3.68 -2.74
N THR A 36 15.36 3.84 -4.02
CA THR A 36 16.75 4.05 -4.50
C THR A 36 17.23 5.47 -4.21
N LEU A 37 18.55 5.69 -4.21
CA LEU A 37 19.15 7.02 -4.16
C LEU A 37 18.62 7.96 -5.26
N LYS A 38 18.39 7.44 -6.48
CA LYS A 38 17.81 8.22 -7.59
C LYS A 38 16.40 8.69 -7.25
N THR A 39 15.57 7.81 -6.69
CA THR A 39 14.21 8.14 -6.26
C THR A 39 14.22 9.17 -5.13
N LEU A 40 15.09 9.01 -4.12
CA LEU A 40 15.19 9.93 -2.99
C LEU A 40 15.67 11.34 -3.41
N ARG A 41 16.68 11.41 -4.30
CA ARG A 41 17.16 12.68 -4.90
C ARG A 41 16.06 13.41 -5.66
N ALA A 42 15.26 12.69 -6.44
CA ALA A 42 14.12 13.28 -7.16
C ALA A 42 13.03 13.78 -6.20
N HIS A 43 12.71 12.99 -5.17
CA HIS A 43 11.70 13.32 -4.17
C HIS A 43 12.08 14.56 -3.33
N ARG A 44 13.27 14.57 -2.70
CA ARG A 44 13.79 15.73 -1.95
C ARG A 44 14.25 16.89 -2.84
N ARG A 45 14.19 16.75 -4.17
CA ARG A 45 14.71 17.69 -5.18
C ARG A 45 16.17 18.12 -4.93
N ASN A 46 16.97 17.22 -4.36
CA ASN A 46 18.37 17.47 -3.99
C ASN A 46 19.28 16.46 -4.70
N PRO A 47 20.09 16.86 -5.70
CA PRO A 47 20.98 15.94 -6.39
C PRO A 47 22.22 15.53 -5.56
N LYS A 48 22.50 16.23 -4.45
CA LYS A 48 23.71 16.03 -3.63
C LYS A 48 23.61 14.89 -2.60
N LEU A 49 22.42 14.29 -2.41
CA LEU A 49 22.23 13.22 -1.42
C LEU A 49 23.16 12.02 -1.68
N THR A 50 23.54 11.30 -0.65
CA THR A 50 24.50 10.19 -0.70
C THR A 50 23.89 8.85 -0.28
N ALA A 51 24.70 7.79 -0.20
CA ALA A 51 24.27 6.48 0.28
C ALA A 51 23.80 6.52 1.74
N GLU A 52 24.42 7.39 2.53
CA GLU A 52 24.12 7.65 3.94
C GLU A 52 22.71 8.22 4.12
N ASP A 53 22.24 9.11 3.22
CA ASP A 53 20.86 9.60 3.22
C ASP A 53 19.85 8.47 3.01
N VAL A 54 20.13 7.52 2.12
CA VAL A 54 19.26 6.35 1.89
C VAL A 54 19.31 5.39 3.06
N LYS A 55 20.47 5.25 3.73
CA LYS A 55 20.59 4.47 4.96
C LYS A 55 19.81 5.11 6.12
N ALA A 56 19.80 6.45 6.20
CA ALA A 56 19.08 7.24 7.18
C ALA A 56 17.57 7.39 6.89
N LEU A 57 17.11 7.11 5.66
CA LEU A 57 15.71 7.15 5.26
C LEU A 57 14.81 6.45 6.30
N THR A 58 13.76 7.14 6.74
CA THR A 58 12.78 6.59 7.68
C THR A 58 11.65 5.86 6.95
N LEU A 59 10.91 4.99 7.64
CA LEU A 59 9.74 4.35 7.04
C LEU A 59 8.68 5.39 6.64
N ALA A 60 8.40 6.38 7.50
CA ALA A 60 7.42 7.44 7.21
C ALA A 60 7.81 8.28 5.98
N GLU A 61 9.10 8.57 5.80
CA GLU A 61 9.58 9.25 4.59
C GLU A 61 9.51 8.34 3.36
N ALA A 62 9.80 7.04 3.49
CA ALA A 62 9.58 6.09 2.41
C ALA A 62 8.10 6.03 2.02
N GLU A 63 7.16 6.01 2.96
CA GLU A 63 5.72 6.07 2.70
C GLU A 63 5.33 7.35 1.94
N ASP A 64 5.88 8.52 2.29
CA ASP A 64 5.66 9.78 1.57
C ASP A 64 6.29 9.77 0.15
N VAL A 65 7.45 9.13 -0.02
CA VAL A 65 8.03 8.85 -1.35
C VAL A 65 7.09 7.99 -2.17
N TYR A 66 6.59 6.89 -1.64
CA TYR A 66 5.66 6.01 -2.35
C TYR A 66 4.33 6.72 -2.66
N HIS A 67 3.82 7.53 -1.76
CA HIS A 67 2.61 8.32 -1.95
C HIS A 67 2.78 9.32 -3.11
N LYS A 68 3.75 10.23 -3.04
CA LYS A 68 3.95 11.30 -4.04
C LYS A 68 4.52 10.83 -5.37
N SER A 69 5.43 9.84 -5.35
CA SER A 69 6.16 9.41 -6.55
C SER A 69 5.47 8.28 -7.31
N TYR A 70 4.61 7.49 -6.67
CA TYR A 70 4.02 6.30 -7.28
C TYR A 70 2.50 6.19 -7.10
N TRP A 71 1.95 6.40 -5.91
CA TRP A 71 0.51 6.28 -5.66
C TRP A 71 -0.30 7.31 -6.45
N THR A 72 -0.10 8.60 -6.18
CA THR A 72 -0.84 9.68 -6.86
C THR A 72 -0.60 9.65 -8.38
N GLN A 73 0.63 9.38 -8.82
CA GLN A 73 0.98 9.30 -10.25
C GLN A 73 0.43 8.06 -10.96
N SER A 74 0.14 6.98 -10.23
CA SER A 74 -0.60 5.81 -10.76
C SER A 74 -2.11 5.95 -10.51
N GLY A 75 -2.59 7.17 -10.28
CA GLY A 75 -4.01 7.46 -10.08
C GLY A 75 -4.61 6.88 -8.80
N GLY A 76 -3.82 6.51 -7.79
CA GLY A 76 -4.31 5.86 -6.57
C GLY A 76 -5.35 6.67 -5.79
N ASP A 77 -5.31 8.00 -5.90
CA ASP A 77 -6.28 8.92 -5.29
C ASP A 77 -7.57 9.09 -6.11
N LEU A 78 -7.61 8.59 -7.34
CA LEU A 78 -8.70 8.80 -8.32
C LEU A 78 -9.38 7.50 -8.79
N LEU A 79 -8.59 6.44 -9.01
CA LEU A 79 -9.08 5.13 -9.45
C LEU A 79 -9.92 4.46 -8.35
N PRO A 80 -10.91 3.61 -8.68
CA PRO A 80 -11.69 2.86 -7.69
C PRO A 80 -10.83 1.86 -6.90
N ALA A 81 -11.35 1.43 -5.74
CA ALA A 81 -10.65 0.50 -4.84
C ALA A 81 -10.29 -0.82 -5.54
N GLY A 82 -9.08 -1.31 -5.30
CA GLY A 82 -8.52 -2.49 -5.97
C GLY A 82 -7.84 -2.15 -7.30
N LEU A 83 -8.45 -1.32 -8.15
CA LEU A 83 -7.80 -0.83 -9.36
C LEU A 83 -6.67 0.15 -9.03
N ASP A 84 -6.87 0.98 -8.01
CA ASP A 84 -5.83 1.81 -7.38
C ASP A 84 -4.58 1.01 -6.97
N TYR A 85 -4.76 -0.10 -6.24
CA TYR A 85 -3.68 -0.98 -5.82
C TYR A 85 -3.02 -1.70 -7.01
N SER A 86 -3.80 -2.23 -7.96
CA SER A 86 -3.26 -2.80 -9.20
C SER A 86 -2.38 -1.82 -9.97
N SER A 87 -2.83 -0.57 -10.09
CA SER A 87 -2.13 0.47 -10.84
C SER A 87 -0.90 0.97 -10.10
N PHE A 88 -0.99 1.19 -8.79
CA PHE A 88 0.15 1.50 -7.93
C PHE A 88 1.24 0.41 -7.99
N ASP A 89 0.87 -0.86 -7.84
CA ASP A 89 1.85 -1.95 -7.90
C ASP A 89 2.53 -2.05 -9.27
N TYR A 90 1.78 -1.85 -10.35
CA TYR A 90 2.35 -1.79 -11.69
C TYR A 90 3.24 -0.55 -11.87
N GLY A 91 2.83 0.61 -11.35
CA GLY A 91 3.56 1.88 -11.41
C GLY A 91 4.91 1.83 -10.70
N VAL A 92 4.99 1.19 -9.53
CA VAL A 92 6.27 0.95 -8.83
C VAL A 92 7.22 0.09 -9.66
N ASN A 93 6.71 -0.98 -10.28
CA ASN A 93 7.52 -1.98 -10.98
C ASN A 93 7.82 -1.65 -12.46
N SER A 94 7.11 -0.69 -13.08
CA SER A 94 7.23 -0.39 -14.52
C SER A 94 7.03 1.09 -14.90
N GLY A 95 6.92 1.98 -13.91
CA GLY A 95 6.69 3.41 -14.09
C GLY A 95 5.19 3.77 -14.06
N PRO A 96 4.76 4.80 -13.29
CA PRO A 96 3.35 5.19 -13.19
C PRO A 96 2.68 5.48 -14.55
N ALA A 97 3.35 6.24 -15.42
CA ALA A 97 2.84 6.52 -16.76
C ALA A 97 2.64 5.24 -17.60
N THR A 98 3.49 4.22 -17.45
CA THR A 98 3.29 2.91 -18.10
C THR A 98 2.04 2.24 -17.57
N ALA A 99 1.84 2.23 -16.24
CA ALA A 99 0.67 1.64 -15.61
C ALA A 99 -0.63 2.27 -16.13
N ILE A 100 -0.72 3.62 -16.20
CA ILE A 100 -1.91 4.30 -16.71
C ILE A 100 -2.13 4.08 -18.20
N LYS A 101 -1.08 4.19 -19.04
CA LYS A 101 -1.21 3.92 -20.50
C LYS A 101 -1.69 2.51 -20.79
N ARG A 102 -1.29 1.54 -19.97
CA ARG A 102 -1.72 0.14 -20.08
C ARG A 102 -3.18 -0.04 -19.62
N LEU A 103 -3.63 0.71 -18.61
CA LEU A 103 -5.04 0.73 -18.21
C LEU A 103 -5.91 1.35 -19.31
N GLN A 104 -5.53 2.51 -19.83
CA GLN A 104 -6.20 3.20 -20.94
C GLN A 104 -6.29 2.33 -22.20
N LYS A 105 -5.26 1.50 -22.45
CA LYS A 105 -5.32 0.49 -23.51
C LYS A 105 -6.43 -0.56 -23.30
N VAL A 106 -6.60 -1.07 -22.08
CA VAL A 106 -7.68 -2.03 -21.77
C VAL A 106 -9.06 -1.38 -21.86
N LEU A 107 -9.16 -0.11 -21.48
CA LEU A 107 -10.37 0.71 -21.61
C LEU A 107 -10.70 1.12 -23.06
N GLY A 108 -9.82 0.84 -24.04
CA GLY A 108 -10.03 1.18 -25.45
C GLY A 108 -9.90 2.68 -25.78
N ILE A 109 -9.30 3.48 -24.90
CA ILE A 109 -9.19 4.95 -25.03
C ILE A 109 -7.75 5.41 -25.35
N GLY A 110 -7.58 6.72 -25.54
CA GLY A 110 -6.28 7.35 -25.76
C GLY A 110 -5.29 7.09 -24.61
N GLN A 111 -4.05 6.74 -24.94
CA GLN A 111 -3.01 6.33 -24.00
C GLN A 111 -2.08 7.50 -23.64
N ASP A 112 -2.61 8.57 -23.07
CA ASP A 112 -1.83 9.74 -22.65
C ASP A 112 -1.02 9.49 -21.36
N GLY A 113 -1.47 8.56 -20.51
CA GLY A 113 -0.87 8.23 -19.22
C GLY A 113 -1.40 9.05 -18.03
N ILE A 114 -2.53 9.74 -18.18
CA ILE A 114 -3.13 10.62 -17.19
C ILE A 114 -4.53 10.13 -16.81
N VAL A 115 -4.80 9.93 -15.52
CA VAL A 115 -6.16 9.61 -15.03
C VAL A 115 -6.99 10.89 -14.99
N GLY A 116 -7.67 11.20 -16.09
CA GLY A 116 -8.64 12.29 -16.21
C GLY A 116 -10.09 11.78 -16.30
N GLY A 117 -11.04 12.70 -16.46
CA GLY A 117 -12.48 12.38 -16.52
C GLY A 117 -12.86 11.35 -17.58
N GLN A 118 -12.19 11.34 -18.74
CA GLN A 118 -12.38 10.32 -19.77
C GLN A 118 -11.96 8.91 -19.31
N THR A 119 -10.90 8.80 -18.52
CA THR A 119 -10.45 7.51 -17.96
C THR A 119 -11.45 7.03 -16.91
N LEU A 120 -11.95 7.90 -16.04
CA LEU A 120 -12.95 7.55 -15.03
C LEU A 120 -14.28 7.12 -15.68
N ALA A 121 -14.79 7.90 -16.64
CA ALA A 121 -16.01 7.55 -17.37
C ALA A 121 -15.89 6.22 -18.13
N ALA A 122 -14.72 5.90 -18.70
CA ALA A 122 -14.48 4.62 -19.36
C ALA A 122 -14.36 3.44 -18.37
N ILE A 123 -13.89 3.68 -17.13
CA ILE A 123 -13.91 2.68 -16.05
C ILE A 123 -15.35 2.37 -15.62
N ASP A 124 -16.17 3.40 -15.43
CA ASP A 124 -17.57 3.26 -15.01
C ASP A 124 -18.43 2.61 -16.12
N ALA A 125 -18.12 2.87 -17.39
CA ALA A 125 -18.78 2.29 -18.55
C ALA A 125 -18.20 0.92 -19.00
N TYR A 126 -17.22 0.35 -18.29
CA TYR A 126 -16.57 -0.88 -18.72
C TYR A 126 -17.56 -2.07 -18.68
N PRO A 127 -17.83 -2.78 -19.80
CA PRO A 127 -18.96 -3.71 -19.88
C PRO A 127 -18.96 -4.87 -18.87
N GLY A 128 -17.78 -5.37 -18.49
CA GLY A 128 -17.63 -6.42 -17.47
C GLY A 128 -17.59 -5.90 -16.02
N GLY A 129 -17.78 -4.59 -15.82
CA GLY A 129 -17.61 -3.92 -14.55
C GLY A 129 -16.18 -3.97 -13.98
N LEU A 130 -16.03 -3.44 -12.76
CA LEU A 130 -14.73 -3.25 -12.12
C LEU A 130 -13.94 -4.55 -11.89
N ALA A 131 -14.63 -5.65 -11.60
CA ALA A 131 -13.97 -6.93 -11.32
C ALA A 131 -13.28 -7.50 -12.58
N GLU A 132 -13.98 -7.52 -13.72
CA GLU A 132 -13.40 -7.98 -14.98
C GLU A 132 -12.34 -7.00 -15.50
N LEU A 133 -12.52 -5.70 -15.30
CA LEU A 133 -11.49 -4.70 -15.62
C LEU A 133 -10.18 -4.96 -14.86
N ILE A 134 -10.25 -5.30 -13.56
CA ILE A 134 -9.07 -5.65 -12.76
C ILE A 134 -8.37 -6.90 -13.31
N VAL A 135 -9.12 -7.90 -13.78
CA VAL A 135 -8.57 -9.11 -14.42
C VAL A 135 -7.92 -8.78 -15.76
N ALA A 136 -8.63 -8.10 -16.67
CA ALA A 136 -8.14 -7.71 -17.99
C ALA A 136 -6.88 -6.82 -17.89
N TYR A 137 -6.83 -5.94 -16.89
CA TYR A 137 -5.64 -5.11 -16.62
C TYR A 137 -4.46 -5.92 -16.09
N ALA A 138 -4.69 -6.96 -15.26
CA ALA A 138 -3.64 -7.90 -14.86
C ALA A 138 -3.13 -8.73 -16.05
N GLU A 139 -4.00 -9.10 -16.99
CA GLU A 139 -3.62 -9.79 -18.23
C GLU A 139 -2.80 -8.91 -19.18
N GLU A 140 -3.20 -7.66 -19.40
CA GLU A 140 -2.42 -6.67 -20.16
C GLU A 140 -1.06 -6.42 -19.51
N ARG A 141 -1.00 -6.35 -18.17
CA ARG A 141 0.27 -6.28 -17.44
C ARG A 141 1.14 -7.50 -17.70
N MET A 142 0.59 -8.71 -17.66
CA MET A 142 1.34 -9.93 -17.99
C MET A 142 1.78 -9.96 -19.46
N ARG A 143 0.98 -9.43 -20.39
CA ARG A 143 1.35 -9.27 -21.81
C ARG A 143 2.52 -8.31 -22.00
N TYR A 144 2.52 -7.18 -21.28
CA TYR A 144 3.65 -6.24 -21.28
C TYR A 144 4.92 -6.85 -20.69
N LEU A 145 4.82 -7.49 -19.52
CA LEU A 145 5.97 -8.08 -18.84
C LEU A 145 6.64 -9.20 -19.67
N ARG A 146 5.85 -10.01 -20.39
CA ARG A 146 6.35 -11.01 -21.35
C ARG A 146 7.11 -10.41 -22.54
N GLY A 147 6.83 -9.16 -22.89
CA GLY A 147 7.54 -8.44 -23.96
C GLY A 147 8.86 -7.81 -23.54
N LEU A 148 9.26 -7.89 -22.26
CA LEU A 148 10.53 -7.34 -21.77
C LEU A 148 11.67 -8.32 -22.05
N GLY A 149 12.82 -7.84 -22.55
CA GLY A 149 14.00 -8.68 -22.77
C GLY A 149 14.53 -9.37 -21.50
N THR A 150 14.16 -8.89 -20.31
CA THR A 150 14.50 -9.49 -19.02
C THR A 150 13.54 -10.62 -18.59
N TRP A 151 12.50 -10.92 -19.38
CA TRP A 151 11.47 -11.91 -19.06
C TRP A 151 12.05 -13.31 -18.79
N GLY A 152 13.05 -13.76 -19.57
CA GLY A 152 13.67 -15.07 -19.37
C GLY A 152 14.28 -15.27 -17.97
N LYS A 153 14.76 -14.18 -17.34
CA LYS A 153 15.36 -14.22 -15.98
C LYS A 153 14.33 -14.03 -14.87
N PHE A 154 13.38 -13.10 -15.04
CA PHE A 154 12.48 -12.67 -13.94
C PHE A 154 11.00 -13.05 -14.11
N GLY A 155 10.60 -13.56 -15.28
CA GLY A 155 9.19 -13.76 -15.64
C GLY A 155 8.39 -14.68 -14.71
N ARG A 156 9.06 -15.67 -14.07
CA ARG A 156 8.44 -16.48 -13.02
C ARG A 156 8.05 -15.66 -11.80
N GLY A 157 8.97 -14.83 -11.29
CA GLY A 157 8.71 -13.95 -10.15
C GLY A 157 7.60 -12.94 -10.44
N TRP A 158 7.59 -12.38 -11.64
CA TRP A 158 6.50 -11.52 -12.11
C TRP A 158 5.16 -12.23 -12.21
N THR A 159 5.13 -13.47 -12.71
CA THR A 159 3.91 -14.28 -12.76
C THR A 159 3.34 -14.53 -11.36
N ILE A 160 4.20 -14.91 -10.41
CA ILE A 160 3.82 -15.10 -9.00
C ILE A 160 3.30 -13.79 -8.40
N ARG A 161 3.97 -12.65 -8.59
CA ARG A 161 3.52 -11.36 -8.04
C ARG A 161 2.13 -10.98 -8.58
N VAL A 162 1.96 -10.97 -9.91
CA VAL A 162 0.70 -10.48 -10.51
C VAL A 162 -0.46 -11.44 -10.27
N THR A 163 -0.24 -12.74 -10.45
CA THR A 163 -1.34 -13.75 -10.50
C THR A 163 -1.49 -14.58 -9.23
N GLY A 164 -0.49 -14.57 -8.33
CA GLY A 164 -0.43 -15.44 -7.16
C GLY A 164 -0.10 -16.91 -7.48
N LYS A 165 0.05 -17.28 -8.76
CA LYS A 165 0.31 -18.64 -9.22
C LYS A 165 1.78 -18.81 -9.58
N ASP A 166 2.40 -19.90 -9.11
CA ASP A 166 3.73 -20.32 -9.54
C ASP A 166 3.64 -21.33 -10.70
N PRO A 167 4.16 -21.00 -11.91
CA PRO A 167 4.21 -21.92 -13.03
C PRO A 167 4.98 -23.22 -12.77
N LYS A 168 5.84 -23.26 -11.74
CA LYS A 168 6.57 -24.48 -11.33
C LYS A 168 5.93 -25.24 -10.16
N GLY A 169 4.82 -24.74 -9.59
CA GLY A 169 4.13 -25.38 -8.46
C GLY A 169 4.96 -25.53 -7.16
N GLN A 170 6.08 -24.84 -7.03
CA GLN A 170 6.98 -24.96 -5.86
C GLN A 170 6.50 -24.09 -4.67
N TYR A 171 5.71 -23.06 -4.96
CA TYR A 171 5.07 -22.21 -3.95
C TYR A 171 3.56 -22.45 -3.92
N LYS A 172 2.97 -22.45 -2.72
CA LYS A 172 1.51 -22.50 -2.55
C LYS A 172 0.86 -21.29 -3.25
N PRO A 173 -0.29 -21.46 -3.92
CA PRO A 173 -1.01 -20.34 -4.51
C PRO A 173 -1.32 -19.24 -3.47
N ALA A 174 -1.08 -17.99 -3.86
CA ALA A 174 -1.47 -16.81 -3.11
C ALA A 174 -2.52 -16.01 -3.92
N LEU A 175 -3.02 -14.91 -3.34
CA LEU A 175 -3.92 -13.99 -4.06
C LEU A 175 -3.20 -13.23 -5.20
N GLY A 176 -1.89 -13.00 -5.08
CA GLY A 176 -1.16 -12.09 -5.96
C GLY A 176 -1.69 -10.66 -5.90
N VAL A 177 -1.32 -9.83 -6.88
CA VAL A 177 -1.91 -8.50 -7.07
C VAL A 177 -3.39 -8.65 -7.42
N VAL A 178 -3.73 -9.45 -8.44
CA VAL A 178 -5.11 -9.54 -8.97
C VAL A 178 -6.13 -9.96 -7.90
N GLY A 179 -5.84 -10.97 -7.07
CA GLY A 179 -6.75 -11.42 -6.02
C GLY A 179 -6.86 -10.45 -4.85
N ASN A 180 -5.78 -9.73 -4.50
CA ASN A 180 -5.85 -8.66 -3.50
C ASN A 180 -6.67 -7.47 -4.01
N SER A 181 -6.48 -7.08 -5.26
CA SER A 181 -7.26 -6.03 -5.93
C SER A 181 -8.75 -6.36 -5.97
N LEU A 182 -9.12 -7.59 -6.34
CA LEU A 182 -10.51 -8.06 -6.31
C LEU A 182 -11.08 -8.06 -4.88
N ARG A 183 -10.29 -8.43 -3.87
CA ARG A 183 -10.70 -8.37 -2.45
C ARG A 183 -10.95 -6.93 -1.98
N MET A 184 -10.12 -5.98 -2.42
CA MET A 184 -10.26 -4.55 -2.12
C MET A 184 -11.48 -3.94 -2.83
N ALA A 185 -11.68 -4.26 -4.12
CA ALA A 185 -12.84 -3.83 -4.90
C ALA A 185 -14.17 -4.34 -4.30
N ALA A 186 -14.18 -5.56 -3.75
CA ALA A 186 -15.34 -6.14 -3.06
C ALA A 186 -15.59 -5.57 -1.63
N GLY A 187 -14.86 -4.53 -1.20
CA GLY A 187 -14.98 -3.94 0.14
C GLY A 187 -14.49 -4.84 1.30
N ARG A 188 -13.87 -5.98 1.00
CA ARG A 188 -13.44 -6.98 2.00
C ARG A 188 -12.06 -6.70 2.60
N VAL A 189 -11.67 -5.42 2.68
CA VAL A 189 -10.40 -4.96 3.26
C VAL A 189 -10.62 -3.78 4.19
N THR A 190 -11.17 -4.05 5.37
CA THR A 190 -10.41 -3.75 6.60
C THR A 190 -9.41 -4.90 6.80
N ALA A 191 -8.18 -4.64 7.27
CA ALA A 191 -7.09 -5.62 7.16
C ALA A 191 -7.36 -6.94 7.91
N PRO A 192 -7.12 -8.12 7.27
CA PRO A 192 -6.39 -9.16 8.01
C PRO A 192 -5.49 -10.10 7.18
N SER A 193 -4.67 -10.81 7.98
CA SER A 193 -3.87 -12.01 7.74
C SER A 193 -2.76 -11.97 6.68
N ALA A 194 -1.53 -12.17 7.16
CA ALA A 194 -0.38 -12.51 6.34
C ALA A 194 -0.37 -14.03 6.06
N SER A 195 0.28 -14.41 4.95
CA SER A 195 0.83 -15.75 4.76
C SER A 195 2.30 -15.60 4.35
N PRO A 196 3.25 -16.34 4.96
CA PRO A 196 4.66 -16.05 4.85
C PRO A 196 5.32 -16.70 3.62
N VAL A 197 6.45 -16.13 3.18
CA VAL A 197 7.41 -16.78 2.29
C VAL A 197 8.83 -16.53 2.82
N GLY A 198 9.53 -17.60 3.21
CA GLY A 198 10.99 -17.61 3.42
C GLY A 198 11.45 -17.41 4.87
N THR A 199 11.92 -18.48 5.51
CA THR A 199 12.50 -18.49 6.87
C THR A 199 14.03 -18.53 6.86
N PRO A 200 14.67 -18.18 7.99
CA PRO A 200 15.87 -18.84 8.46
C PRO A 200 15.58 -19.76 9.67
N LYS A 201 15.77 -21.07 9.48
CA LYS A 201 16.09 -22.15 10.45
C LYS A 201 15.27 -22.28 11.78
N ALA A 202 14.61 -23.42 11.95
CA ALA A 202 13.88 -23.87 13.17
C ALA A 202 14.84 -24.55 14.20
N PRO A 203 14.41 -25.07 15.39
CA PRO A 203 13.07 -25.19 16.03
C PRO A 203 13.03 -24.42 17.40
N PRO A 204 12.12 -24.60 18.41
CA PRO A 204 11.07 -25.60 18.66
C PRO A 204 9.63 -25.05 18.86
N SER A 205 8.94 -25.35 19.98
CA SER A 205 7.48 -25.56 20.05
C SER A 205 6.72 -24.82 21.17
N ASP A 206 5.39 -24.80 21.02
CA ASP A 206 4.41 -24.17 21.92
C ASP A 206 4.41 -24.66 23.38
N ALA A 207 4.62 -23.73 24.31
CA ALA A 207 4.02 -23.70 25.65
C ALA A 207 4.14 -22.27 26.22
N GLY A 208 3.09 -21.72 26.85
CA GLY A 208 3.25 -20.53 27.73
C GLY A 208 2.43 -19.26 27.47
N ILE A 209 1.42 -19.24 26.59
CA ILE A 209 0.53 -18.05 26.42
C ILE A 209 -0.10 -17.61 27.76
N ALA A 210 -0.45 -18.57 28.63
CA ALA A 210 -1.02 -18.31 29.96
C ALA A 210 -0.01 -17.73 30.99
N GLU A 211 1.29 -17.78 30.72
CA GLU A 211 2.32 -17.29 31.63
C GLU A 211 2.71 -15.82 31.33
N ILE A 212 2.63 -15.43 30.06
CA ILE A 212 2.88 -14.05 29.61
C ILE A 212 1.84 -13.08 30.18
N LEU A 213 0.58 -13.52 30.33
CA LEU A 213 -0.53 -12.68 30.81
C LEU A 213 -0.42 -12.25 32.29
N LYS A 214 0.49 -12.85 33.07
CA LYS A 214 0.69 -12.55 34.50
C LYS A 214 1.80 -11.53 34.78
N LYS A 215 2.48 -11.03 33.74
CA LYS A 215 3.59 -10.07 33.89
C LYS A 215 3.09 -8.62 33.88
N PRO A 216 3.43 -7.78 34.87
CA PRO A 216 2.96 -6.40 34.95
C PRO A 216 3.45 -5.53 33.78
N GLU A 217 4.56 -5.89 33.11
CA GLU A 217 5.04 -5.19 31.90
C GLU A 217 4.00 -5.16 30.75
N ALA A 218 3.06 -6.12 30.69
CA ALA A 218 2.06 -6.21 29.62
C ALA A 218 1.04 -5.05 29.61
N TRP A 219 0.96 -4.27 30.70
CA TRP A 219 0.01 -3.15 30.85
C TRP A 219 0.60 -1.79 30.44
N ALA A 220 1.93 -1.70 30.22
CA ALA A 220 2.60 -0.48 29.80
C ALA A 220 2.00 0.21 28.54
N PRO A 221 1.47 -0.50 27.52
CA PRO A 221 0.90 0.15 26.33
C PRO A 221 -0.39 0.94 26.60
N LEU A 222 -1.13 0.66 27.68
CA LEU A 222 -2.40 1.33 27.98
C LEU A 222 -2.21 2.73 28.61
N GLY A 223 -1.08 2.97 29.29
CA GLY A 223 -0.76 4.29 29.86
C GLY A 223 -0.53 5.36 28.79
N GLY A 224 0.02 4.98 27.63
CA GLY A 224 0.27 5.90 26.51
C GLY A 224 -1.00 6.52 25.92
N LEU A 225 -2.14 5.81 25.99
CA LEU A 225 -3.41 6.30 25.46
C LEU A 225 -3.98 7.46 26.28
N LEU A 226 -3.78 7.46 27.60
CA LEU A 226 -4.23 8.52 28.51
C LEU A 226 -3.34 9.78 28.42
N SER A 227 -2.04 9.61 28.16
CA SER A 227 -1.10 10.74 28.00
C SER A 227 -1.41 11.64 26.80
N ALA A 228 -2.07 11.10 25.75
CA ALA A 228 -2.46 11.87 24.56
C ALA A 228 -3.51 12.96 24.85
N VAL A 229 -4.26 12.86 25.96
CA VAL A 229 -5.27 13.86 26.35
C VAL A 229 -4.64 15.04 27.10
N GLY A 230 -3.53 14.83 27.82
CA GLY A 230 -2.88 15.86 28.64
C GLY A 230 -2.08 16.91 27.86
N GLY A 231 -1.71 16.64 26.60
CA GLY A 231 -0.85 17.52 25.80
C GLY A 231 -1.47 18.85 25.36
N MET A 232 -2.79 19.02 25.48
CA MET A 232 -3.53 20.20 24.99
C MET A 232 -3.64 21.36 26.00
N ALA A 233 -2.63 21.56 26.85
CA ALA A 233 -2.57 22.67 27.82
C ALA A 233 -1.57 23.78 27.46
N ALA A 234 -0.71 23.59 26.43
CA ALA A 234 0.42 24.47 26.15
C ALA A 234 0.18 25.52 25.03
N GLY A 235 -1.05 25.68 24.55
CA GLY A 235 -1.40 26.71 23.57
C GLY A 235 -2.88 27.07 23.62
N ALA A 236 -3.17 28.32 23.99
CA ALA A 236 -4.53 28.86 24.12
C ALA A 236 -4.92 29.71 22.89
N GLY A 237 -4.60 29.25 21.67
CA GLY A 237 -4.98 29.93 20.44
C GLY A 237 -6.47 29.73 20.08
N PRO A 238 -7.18 30.72 19.49
CA PRO A 238 -8.57 30.55 19.07
C PRO A 238 -8.81 29.38 18.10
N VAL A 239 -7.82 29.07 17.26
CA VAL A 239 -7.84 27.93 16.32
C VAL A 239 -7.78 26.58 17.06
N GLN A 240 -7.07 26.51 18.20
CA GLN A 240 -6.99 25.29 19.01
C GLN A 240 -8.30 25.04 19.76
N TRP A 241 -8.96 26.09 20.25
CA TRP A 241 -10.32 25.98 20.80
C TRP A 241 -11.34 25.56 19.75
N ALA A 242 -11.28 26.09 18.53
CA ALA A 242 -12.13 25.64 17.42
C ALA A 242 -11.93 24.14 17.10
N LEU A 243 -10.67 23.68 17.03
CA LEU A 243 -10.35 22.26 16.82
C LEU A 243 -10.80 21.37 17.98
N ALA A 244 -10.64 21.81 19.23
CA ALA A 244 -11.10 21.08 20.40
C ALA A 244 -12.63 20.93 20.44
N VAL A 245 -13.37 22.00 20.11
CA VAL A 245 -14.84 21.96 20.00
C VAL A 245 -15.30 21.00 18.90
N VAL A 246 -14.64 21.02 17.73
CA VAL A 246 -14.93 20.07 16.64
C VAL A 246 -14.64 18.62 17.03
N LEU A 247 -13.54 18.35 17.74
CA LEU A 247 -13.20 17.01 18.25
C LEU A 247 -14.23 16.51 19.27
N VAL A 248 -14.59 17.33 20.26
CA VAL A 248 -15.57 16.96 21.30
C VAL A 248 -16.96 16.77 20.68
N ALA A 249 -17.38 17.62 19.73
CA ALA A 249 -18.63 17.45 19.01
C ALA A 249 -18.64 16.18 18.13
N GLY A 250 -17.52 15.87 17.47
CA GLY A 250 -17.36 14.65 16.67
C GLY A 250 -17.44 13.36 17.50
N VAL A 251 -16.76 13.33 18.65
CA VAL A 251 -16.81 12.20 19.60
C VAL A 251 -18.21 12.07 20.20
N GLY A 252 -18.84 13.17 20.62
CA GLY A 252 -20.20 13.18 21.14
C GLY A 252 -21.23 12.69 20.12
N TYR A 253 -21.12 13.12 18.86
CA TYR A 253 -21.97 12.65 17.76
C TYR A 253 -21.73 11.17 17.43
N GLY A 254 -20.48 10.70 17.47
CA GLY A 254 -20.12 9.29 17.30
C GLY A 254 -20.74 8.40 18.38
N LEU A 255 -20.62 8.79 19.65
CA LEU A 255 -21.24 8.09 20.78
C LEU A 255 -22.77 8.12 20.70
N TYR A 256 -23.37 9.26 20.37
CA TYR A 256 -24.81 9.37 20.14
C TYR A 256 -25.29 8.43 19.02
N ARG A 257 -24.58 8.38 17.89
CA ARG A 257 -24.87 7.45 16.78
C ARG A 257 -24.77 5.98 17.21
N LEU A 258 -23.79 5.64 18.05
CA LEU A 258 -23.56 4.27 18.49
C LEU A 258 -24.65 3.80 19.48
N VAL A 259 -24.97 4.62 20.48
CA VAL A 259 -26.09 4.39 21.42
C VAL A 259 -27.44 4.34 20.69
N LYS A 260 -27.65 5.21 19.70
CA LYS A 260 -28.87 5.19 18.87
C LYS A 260 -28.97 3.93 18.01
N ARG A 261 -27.83 3.38 17.55
CA ARG A 261 -27.80 2.13 16.78
C ARG A 261 -28.15 0.94 17.66
N GLU A 262 -27.57 0.85 18.86
CA GLU A 262 -27.82 -0.26 19.78
C GLU A 262 -29.28 -0.28 20.28
N ARG A 263 -29.86 0.90 20.55
CA ARG A 263 -31.30 1.05 20.87
C ARG A 263 -32.25 0.83 19.69
N ALA A 264 -31.74 0.61 18.48
CA ALA A 264 -32.54 0.23 17.30
C ALA A 264 -32.36 -1.26 16.94
N THR A 265 -31.54 -1.99 17.70
CA THR A 265 -31.27 -3.42 17.55
C THR A 265 -31.65 -4.23 18.79
N ALA A 266 -32.38 -3.62 19.72
CA ALA A 266 -32.98 -4.20 20.92
C ALA A 266 -34.47 -3.85 20.96
#